data_AF-A0A2S6MX25-F1
#
_entry.id   AF-A0A2S6MX25-F1
#
_cell.length_a   1.000
_cell.length_b   1.000
_cell.length_c   1.000
_cell.angle_alpha   90.00
_cell.angle_beta   90.00
_cell.angle_gamma   90.00
#
_symmetry.space_group_name_H-M   'P 1'
#
loop_
_entity.id
_entity.type
_entity.pdbx_description
1 polymer ?
#
loop_
_entity_poly.entity_id
_entity_poly.type
_entity_poly.pdbx_seq_one_letter_code
_entity_poly.pdbx_strand_id
1 'polypeptide(L)'
;MPIDRLVGTTTVIASKNILIVDVDGTLCPIKSRDQSYADLTPEPRIVAKLKTLADQGWRIVIQTARGMRTYDGNAGEIAINVAPVLLDWLRRHDIPFHELHVAKPWAGSNGFYIDDRAVRPREFLDNTFEGLEAICRRDRLAGEGEMQDS
;
A
#
# COMPACT_ATOMS: atom_id res chain seq x y z
N MET A 1 3.65 26.71 19.77
CA MET A 1 3.53 25.41 19.11
C MET A 1 2.21 24.81 19.54
N PRO A 2 1.22 24.65 18.65
CA PRO A 2 0.02 23.92 19.02
C PRO A 2 0.26 22.42 18.84
N ILE A 3 -0.24 21.66 19.81
CA ILE A 3 -0.27 20.20 19.86
C ILE A 3 -1.09 19.70 18.69
N ASP A 4 -0.46 18.94 17.79
CA ASP A 4 -1.13 18.30 16.66
C ASP A 4 -2.15 17.27 17.17
N ARG A 5 -3.39 17.44 16.72
CA ARG A 5 -4.52 16.55 16.98
C ARG A 5 -4.15 15.09 16.64
N LEU A 6 -4.40 14.19 17.58
CA LEU A 6 -4.57 12.77 17.29
C LEU A 6 -5.90 12.62 16.52
N VAL A 7 -5.84 12.59 15.20
CA VAL A 7 -7.04 12.40 14.36
C VAL A 7 -7.37 10.92 14.31
N GLY A 8 -8.48 10.53 14.96
CA GLY A 8 -9.08 9.21 14.81
C GLY A 8 -9.63 9.01 13.39
N THR A 9 -9.14 7.95 12.73
CA THR A 9 -9.81 7.04 11.77
C THR A 9 -10.80 7.52 10.68
N THR A 10 -11.00 8.81 10.41
CA THR A 10 -12.04 9.27 9.46
C THR A 10 -11.51 9.94 8.18
N THR A 11 -10.21 9.88 7.88
CA THR A 11 -9.65 10.64 6.73
C THR A 11 -9.68 9.87 5.40
N VAL A 12 -9.89 8.54 5.43
CA VAL A 12 -9.83 7.72 4.20
C VAL A 12 -11.06 7.94 3.30
N ILE A 13 -12.25 8.24 3.83
CA ILE A 13 -13.51 8.16 3.06
C ILE A 13 -13.78 9.40 2.18
N ALA A 14 -13.06 10.51 2.36
CA ALA A 14 -13.31 11.75 1.62
C ALA A 14 -12.70 11.78 0.20
N SER A 15 -11.71 10.94 -0.10
CA SER A 15 -11.03 10.91 -1.40
C SER A 15 -11.64 9.84 -2.32
N LYS A 16 -12.04 10.21 -3.54
CA LYS A 16 -12.56 9.25 -4.54
C LYS A 16 -11.50 8.25 -5.03
N ASN A 17 -10.23 8.67 -5.07
CA ASN A 17 -9.13 7.92 -5.65
C ASN A 17 -8.06 7.62 -4.58
N ILE A 18 -8.01 6.38 -4.12
CA ILE A 18 -7.10 5.93 -3.07
C ILE A 18 -6.33 4.72 -3.58
N LEU A 19 -5.02 4.76 -3.42
CA LEU A 19 -4.15 3.63 -3.72
C LEU A 19 -3.57 3.08 -2.41
N ILE A 20 -3.89 1.82 -2.13
CA ILE A 20 -3.33 1.08 -0.99
C ILE A 20 -2.12 0.29 -1.50
N VAL A 21 -0.93 0.64 -1.00
CA VAL A 21 0.34 0.17 -1.54
C VAL A 21 1.07 -0.67 -0.50
N ASP A 22 1.31 -1.93 -0.83
CA ASP A 22 2.18 -2.79 -0.05
C ASP A 22 3.66 -2.41 -0.22
N VAL A 23 4.51 -2.83 0.71
CA VAL A 23 5.94 -2.46 0.70
C VAL A 23 6.80 -3.60 0.15
N ASP A 24 6.82 -4.74 0.84
CA ASP A 24 7.71 -5.87 0.58
C ASP A 24 7.25 -6.68 -0.64
N GLY A 25 8.08 -6.75 -1.68
CA GLY A 25 7.70 -7.39 -2.95
C GLY A 25 6.82 -6.50 -3.84
N THR A 26 6.54 -5.26 -3.42
CA THR A 26 5.79 -4.25 -4.18
C THR A 26 6.65 -3.00 -4.40
N LEU A 27 6.83 -2.15 -3.39
CA LEU A 27 7.70 -0.96 -3.51
C LEU A 27 9.18 -1.31 -3.63
N CYS A 28 9.61 -2.38 -2.98
CA CYS A 28 10.98 -2.86 -3.01
C CYS A 28 11.01 -4.39 -3.08
N PRO A 29 12.15 -5.01 -3.41
CA PRO A 29 12.30 -6.46 -3.33
C PRO A 29 12.01 -6.98 -1.91
N ILE A 30 11.68 -8.27 -1.80
CA ILE A 30 11.58 -8.93 -0.49
C ILE A 30 12.98 -8.99 0.12
N LYS A 31 13.12 -8.49 1.35
CA LYS A 31 14.40 -8.48 2.07
C LYS A 31 14.98 -9.89 2.17
N SER A 32 16.25 -10.06 1.79
CA SER A 32 16.99 -11.29 2.12
C SER A 32 17.34 -11.32 3.62
N ARG A 33 17.77 -12.48 4.14
CA ARG A 33 18.09 -12.62 5.58
C ARG A 33 19.20 -11.67 6.03
N ASP A 34 20.16 -11.37 5.15
CA ASP A 34 21.40 -10.65 5.48
C ASP A 34 21.38 -9.15 5.16
N GLN A 35 20.32 -8.65 4.51
CA GLN A 35 20.19 -7.22 4.21
C GLN A 35 19.54 -6.45 5.36
N SER A 36 20.00 -5.23 5.62
CA SER A 36 19.19 -4.26 6.37
C SER A 36 18.12 -3.70 5.45
N TYR A 37 16.97 -3.32 6.03
CA TYR A 37 15.94 -2.67 5.24
C TYR A 37 16.39 -1.32 4.70
N ALA A 38 17.26 -0.62 5.44
CA ALA A 38 17.79 0.67 5.03
C ALA A 38 18.53 0.62 3.68
N ASP A 39 18.98 -0.57 3.26
CA ASP A 39 19.75 -0.82 2.05
C ASP A 39 18.86 -1.19 0.84
N LEU A 40 17.56 -1.46 1.06
CA LEU A 40 16.68 -1.82 -0.05
C LEU A 40 16.42 -0.60 -0.92
N THR A 41 16.69 -0.73 -2.21
CA THR A 41 16.35 0.30 -3.20
C THR A 41 14.92 0.05 -3.70
N PRO A 42 14.06 1.08 -3.79
CA PRO A 42 12.72 0.94 -4.34
C PRO A 42 12.77 0.62 -5.84
N GLU A 43 11.73 -0.05 -6.36
CA GLU A 43 11.54 -0.26 -7.80
C GLU A 43 11.19 1.09 -8.47
N PRO A 44 12.09 1.67 -9.28
CA PRO A 44 11.96 3.05 -9.77
C PRO A 44 10.70 3.28 -10.60
N ARG A 45 10.23 2.26 -11.35
CA ARG A 45 9.01 2.39 -12.16
C ARG A 45 7.76 2.54 -11.31
N ILE A 46 7.69 1.85 -10.17
CA ILE A 46 6.58 2.00 -9.23
C ILE A 46 6.64 3.39 -8.59
N VAL A 47 7.82 3.83 -8.15
CA VAL A 47 7.98 5.18 -7.57
C VAL A 47 7.54 6.27 -8.55
N ALA A 48 7.97 6.19 -9.80
CA ALA A 48 7.56 7.14 -10.84
C ALA A 48 6.04 7.16 -11.02
N LYS A 49 5.39 5.98 -11.10
CA LYS A 49 3.94 5.89 -11.24
C LYS A 49 3.20 6.45 -10.02
N LEU A 50 3.71 6.21 -8.81
CA LEU A 50 3.14 6.79 -7.58
C LEU A 50 3.23 8.31 -7.54
N LYS A 51 4.35 8.89 -7.97
CA LYS A 51 4.52 10.34 -8.09
C LYS A 51 3.51 10.94 -9.08
N THR A 52 3.39 10.34 -10.28
CA THR A 52 2.39 10.76 -11.26
C THR A 52 0.97 10.72 -10.70
N LEU A 53 0.61 9.65 -9.96
CA LEU A 53 -0.73 9.54 -9.36
C LEU A 53 -0.92 10.56 -8.23
N ALA A 54 0.08 10.77 -7.38
CA ALA A 54 0.03 11.78 -6.32
C ALA A 54 -0.17 13.19 -6.91
N ASP A 55 0.54 13.53 -7.99
CA ASP A 55 0.39 14.81 -8.71
C ASP A 55 -1.02 14.96 -9.33
N GLN A 56 -1.67 13.85 -9.67
CA GLN A 56 -3.07 13.79 -10.13
C GLN A 56 -4.09 13.84 -8.96
N GLY A 57 -3.63 14.00 -7.72
CA GLY A 57 -4.49 14.10 -6.53
C GLY A 57 -4.90 12.75 -5.93
N TRP A 58 -4.24 11.65 -6.29
CA TRP A 58 -4.48 10.36 -5.65
C TRP A 58 -3.97 10.36 -4.22
N ARG A 59 -4.78 9.79 -3.31
CA ARG A 59 -4.34 9.54 -1.95
C ARG A 59 -3.58 8.21 -1.89
N ILE A 60 -2.28 8.29 -1.66
CA ILE A 60 -1.41 7.12 -1.48
C ILE A 60 -1.35 6.72 -0.01
N VAL A 61 -1.75 5.48 0.31
CA VAL A 61 -1.69 4.87 1.64
C VAL A 61 -0.71 3.71 1.60
N ILE A 62 0.33 3.76 2.42
CA ILE A 62 1.25 2.63 2.57
C ILE A 62 0.64 1.66 3.57
N GLN A 63 0.49 0.38 3.21
CA GLN A 63 -0.08 -0.64 4.06
C GLN A 63 0.79 -1.90 4.08
N THR A 64 1.40 -2.22 5.22
CA THR A 64 2.42 -3.28 5.29
C THR A 64 2.18 -4.31 6.39
N ALA A 65 2.49 -5.58 6.09
CA ALA A 65 2.49 -6.69 7.04
C ALA A 65 3.86 -6.87 7.73
N ARG A 66 4.80 -5.94 7.50
CA ARG A 66 6.13 -5.99 8.06
C ARG A 66 6.08 -5.95 9.59
N GLY A 67 6.91 -6.80 10.20
CA GLY A 67 6.95 -6.98 11.65
C GLY A 67 5.92 -7.94 12.20
N MET A 68 4.86 -8.31 11.47
CA MET A 68 3.82 -9.22 11.96
C MET A 68 4.38 -10.54 12.46
N ARG A 69 5.28 -11.19 11.69
CA ARG A 69 5.90 -12.45 12.10
C ARG A 69 6.88 -12.26 13.26
N THR A 70 7.59 -11.13 13.31
CA THR A 70 8.63 -10.87 14.32
C THR A 70 8.02 -10.54 15.68
N TYR A 71 6.92 -9.79 15.68
CA TYR A 71 6.25 -9.28 16.88
C TYR A 71 4.95 -10.03 17.19
N ASP A 72 4.77 -11.23 16.63
CA ASP A 72 3.60 -12.09 16.85
C ASP A 72 2.25 -11.35 16.69
N GLY A 73 2.17 -10.51 15.66
CA GLY A 73 0.98 -9.70 15.37
C GLY A 73 0.70 -8.54 16.33
N ASN A 74 1.60 -8.25 17.29
CA ASN A 74 1.42 -7.13 18.21
C ASN A 74 1.60 -5.78 17.48
N ALA A 75 0.48 -5.12 17.21
CA ALA A 75 0.46 -3.84 16.49
C ALA A 75 1.21 -2.70 17.23
N GLY A 76 1.23 -2.70 18.55
CA GLY A 76 1.95 -1.69 19.34
C GLY A 76 3.46 -1.79 19.18
N GLU A 77 3.99 -3.02 19.29
CA GLU A 77 5.40 -3.31 19.04
C GLU A 77 5.80 -2.99 17.59
N ILE A 78 4.93 -3.31 16.62
CA ILE A 78 5.17 -2.98 15.21
C ILE A 78 5.20 -1.46 15.01
N ALA A 79 4.26 -0.72 15.61
CA ALA A 79 4.22 0.73 15.50
C ALA A 79 5.48 1.39 16.08
N ILE A 80 5.98 0.91 17.22
CA ILE A 80 7.18 1.46 17.88
C ILE A 80 8.46 1.10 17.12
N ASN A 81 8.60 -0.15 16.66
CA ASN A 81 9.87 -0.63 16.14
C ASN A 81 9.99 -0.60 14.61
N VAL A 82 8.88 -0.74 13.88
CA VAL A 82 8.89 -0.85 12.40
C VAL A 82 8.55 0.49 11.75
N ALA A 83 7.53 1.18 12.24
CA ALA A 83 7.04 2.40 11.60
C ALA A 83 8.12 3.50 11.46
N PRO A 84 8.97 3.80 12.47
CA PRO A 84 9.98 4.85 12.34
C PRO A 84 11.00 4.56 11.23
N VAL A 85 11.45 3.30 11.14
CA VAL A 85 12.42 2.87 10.12
C VAL A 85 11.80 2.92 8.72
N LEU A 86 10.52 2.53 8.59
CA LEU A 86 9.80 2.61 7.33
C LEU A 86 9.55 4.06 6.89
N LEU A 87 9.15 4.94 7.82
CA LEU A 87 8.96 6.36 7.53
C LEU A 87 10.24 7.02 7.05
N ASP A 88 11.37 6.73 7.71
CA ASP A 88 12.68 7.22 7.30
C ASP A 88 13.05 6.72 5.89
N TRP A 89 12.83 5.44 5.61
CA TRP A 89 13.08 4.87 4.28
C TRP A 89 12.20 5.53 3.19
N LEU A 90 10.89 5.68 3.44
CA LEU A 90 9.97 6.33 2.51
C LEU A 90 10.40 7.77 2.20
N ARG A 91 10.84 8.53 3.22
CA ARG A 91 11.34 9.90 3.07
C ARG A 91 12.65 9.96 2.30
N ARG A 92 13.62 9.11 2.65
CA ARG A 92 14.93 9.05 1.98
C ARG A 92 14.80 8.76 0.49
N HIS A 93 13.83 7.95 0.11
CA HIS A 93 13.58 7.58 -1.29
C HIS A 93 12.53 8.47 -1.97
N ASP A 94 12.07 9.52 -1.32
CA ASP A 94 11.08 10.47 -1.85
C ASP A 94 9.83 9.75 -2.40
N ILE A 95 9.35 8.77 -1.63
CA ILE A 95 8.12 8.05 -1.95
C ILE A 95 6.94 8.92 -1.47
N PRO A 96 5.97 9.27 -2.34
CA PRO A 96 4.81 10.03 -1.91
C PRO A 96 3.87 9.13 -1.09
N PHE A 97 3.47 9.59 0.08
CA PHE A 97 2.44 8.93 0.90
C PHE A 97 1.71 9.94 1.78
N HIS A 98 0.45 9.63 2.10
CA HIS A 98 -0.41 10.44 2.95
C HIS A 98 -0.67 9.75 4.29
N GLU A 99 -0.66 8.41 4.29
CA GLU A 99 -0.90 7.59 5.47
C GLU A 99 0.03 6.39 5.47
N LEU A 100 0.39 5.93 6.67
CA LEU A 100 1.10 4.68 6.90
C LEU A 100 0.28 3.81 7.84
N HIS A 101 -0.18 2.66 7.34
CA HIS A 101 -0.91 1.64 8.08
C HIS A 101 -0.01 0.44 8.27
N VAL A 102 0.40 0.21 9.51
CA VAL A 102 1.18 -0.97 9.89
C VAL A 102 0.24 -2.08 10.38
N ALA A 103 0.82 -3.26 10.64
CA ALA A 103 0.09 -4.43 11.15
C ALA A 103 -1.02 -4.95 10.21
N LYS A 104 -0.83 -4.84 8.89
CA LYS A 104 -1.63 -5.59 7.90
C LYS A 104 -1.53 -7.09 8.22
N PRO A 105 -2.63 -7.86 8.22
CA PRO A 105 -2.57 -9.30 8.45
C PRO A 105 -1.57 -9.98 7.52
N TRP A 106 -0.64 -10.76 8.08
CA TRP A 106 0.33 -11.52 7.29
C TRP A 106 -0.30 -12.84 6.85
N ALA A 107 -0.35 -13.09 5.54
CA ALA A 107 -0.94 -14.30 4.97
C ALA A 107 -0.15 -15.61 5.26
N GLY A 108 0.95 -15.54 6.01
CA GLY A 108 1.83 -16.67 6.25
C GLY A 108 2.75 -16.94 5.06
N SER A 109 3.51 -18.04 5.11
CA SER A 109 4.45 -18.40 4.04
C SER A 109 3.77 -18.95 2.78
N ASN A 110 2.56 -19.49 2.92
CA ASN A 110 1.86 -20.24 1.87
C ASN A 110 0.48 -19.63 1.53
N GLY A 111 0.10 -18.53 2.17
CA GLY A 111 -1.17 -17.86 1.93
C GLY A 111 -1.06 -16.71 0.93
N PHE A 112 -2.21 -16.14 0.61
CA PHE A 112 -2.39 -15.07 -0.35
C PHE A 112 -3.57 -14.18 0.06
N TYR A 113 -3.62 -12.96 -0.46
CA TYR A 113 -4.77 -12.08 -0.33
C TYR A 113 -5.76 -12.37 -1.47
N ILE A 114 -7.05 -12.32 -1.18
CA ILE A 114 -8.14 -12.42 -2.16
C ILE A 114 -8.96 -11.14 -2.05
N ASP A 115 -9.03 -10.36 -3.12
CA ASP A 115 -9.69 -9.05 -3.15
C ASP A 115 -10.03 -8.70 -4.60
N ASP A 116 -11.27 -8.28 -4.89
CA ASP A 116 -11.75 -7.95 -6.24
C ASP A 116 -11.18 -6.62 -6.77
N ARG A 117 -10.55 -5.83 -5.92
CA ARG A 117 -9.89 -4.55 -6.26
C ARG A 117 -8.38 -4.61 -6.15
N ALA A 118 -7.80 -5.79 -5.90
CA ALA A 118 -6.35 -5.95 -5.85
C ALA A 118 -5.75 -6.06 -7.26
N VAL A 119 -4.62 -5.37 -7.44
CA VAL A 119 -3.76 -5.48 -8.62
C VAL A 119 -2.36 -5.89 -8.19
N ARG A 120 -1.75 -6.84 -8.90
CA ARG A 120 -0.39 -7.32 -8.63
C ARG A 120 0.63 -6.26 -9.11
N PRO A 121 1.85 -6.19 -8.53
CA PRO A 121 2.82 -5.16 -8.89
C PRO A 121 3.16 -5.11 -10.39
N ARG A 122 3.24 -6.27 -11.05
CA ARG A 122 3.45 -6.34 -12.51
C ARG A 122 2.26 -5.81 -13.30
N GLU A 123 1.03 -6.18 -12.92
CA GLU A 123 -0.17 -5.64 -13.56
C GLU A 123 -0.20 -4.11 -13.42
N PHE A 124 0.11 -3.61 -12.21
CA PHE A 124 0.21 -2.18 -11.95
C PHE A 124 1.23 -1.49 -12.85
N LEU A 125 2.37 -2.11 -13.18
CA LEU A 125 3.36 -1.52 -14.07
C LEU A 125 2.97 -1.61 -15.55
N ASP A 126 2.42 -2.76 -15.95
CA ASP A 126 2.26 -3.13 -17.35
C ASP A 126 0.91 -2.68 -17.96
N ASN A 127 0.05 -2.03 -17.17
CA ASN A 127 -1.29 -1.59 -17.62
C ASN A 127 -1.57 -0.10 -17.37
N THR A 128 -2.47 0.47 -18.19
CA THR A 128 -3.10 1.77 -17.92
C THR A 128 -4.11 1.67 -16.80
N PHE A 129 -4.61 2.81 -16.31
CA PHE A 129 -5.63 2.80 -15.26
C PHE A 129 -6.93 2.13 -15.73
N GLU A 130 -7.37 2.38 -16.97
CA GLU A 130 -8.52 1.70 -17.57
C GLU A 130 -8.28 0.19 -17.68
N GLY A 131 -7.06 -0.23 -18.01
CA GLY A 131 -6.69 -1.65 -18.05
C GLY A 131 -6.76 -2.31 -16.68
N LEU A 132 -6.30 -1.64 -15.63
CA LEU A 132 -6.42 -2.11 -14.25
C LEU A 132 -7.88 -2.23 -13.82
N GLU A 133 -8.70 -1.22 -14.14
CA GLU A 133 -10.12 -1.27 -13.85
C GLU A 133 -10.81 -2.44 -14.58
N ALA A 134 -10.46 -2.68 -15.84
CA ALA A 134 -10.97 -3.80 -16.61
C ALA A 134 -10.58 -5.16 -16.01
N ILE A 135 -9.35 -5.32 -15.51
CA ILE A 135 -8.91 -6.53 -14.80
C ILE A 135 -9.79 -6.77 -13.56
N CYS A 136 -9.92 -5.76 -12.69
CA CYS A 136 -10.73 -5.87 -11.48
C CYS A 136 -12.21 -6.15 -11.80
N ARG A 137 -12.77 -5.48 -12.82
CA ARG A 137 -14.16 -5.67 -13.24
C ARG A 137 -14.41 -7.09 -13.76
N ARG A 138 -13.49 -7.62 -14.58
CA ARG A 138 -13.58 -8.98 -15.14
C ARG A 138 -13.60 -10.05 -14.04
N ASP A 139 -12.76 -9.88 -13.01
CA ASP A 139 -12.55 -10.91 -11.98
C ASP A 139 -13.54 -10.82 -10.80
N ARG A 140 -14.37 -9.76 -10.75
CA ARG A 140 -15.43 -9.61 -9.74
C ARG A 140 -16.54 -10.65 -9.93
N LEU A 141 -16.87 -11.38 -8.86
CA LEU A 141 -17.84 -12.48 -8.90
C LEU A 141 -19.32 -12.05 -8.79
N ALA A 142 -19.62 -10.83 -8.34
CA ALA A 142 -20.98 -10.32 -8.20
C ALA A 142 -21.31 -9.29 -9.30
N GLY A 143 -22.43 -9.53 -9.99
CA GLY A 143 -22.76 -8.95 -11.28
C GLY A 143 -23.08 -7.46 -11.30
N GLU A 144 -22.96 -6.92 -12.51
CA GLU A 144 -23.57 -5.66 -12.95
C GLU A 144 -25.08 -5.74 -12.70
N GLY A 145 -25.51 -5.36 -11.49
CA GLY A 145 -26.89 -4.97 -11.26
C GLY A 145 -27.14 -3.74 -12.11
N GLU A 146 -28.08 -3.86 -13.04
CA GLU A 146 -28.64 -2.79 -13.87
C GLU A 146 -28.54 -1.41 -13.20
N MET A 147 -27.65 -0.56 -13.69
CA MET A 147 -27.88 0.87 -13.59
C MET A 147 -29.04 1.19 -14.53
N GLN A 148 -30.26 1.00 -14.04
CA GLN A 148 -31.40 1.74 -14.59
C GLN A 148 -31.19 3.20 -14.16
N ASP A 149 -30.80 4.04 -15.12
CA ASP A 149 -30.85 5.48 -14.98
C ASP A 149 -32.23 5.87 -14.40
N SER A 150 -32.21 6.55 -13.25
CA SER A 150 -33.34 7.30 -12.71
C SER A 150 -32.91 8.71 -12.35
#